data_AF-A0A061E9F4-F1
#
_entry.id   AF-A0A061E9F4-F1
#
_cell.length_a   1.000
_cell.length_b   1.000
_cell.length_c   1.000
_cell.angle_alpha   90.00
_cell.angle_beta   90.00
_cell.angle_gamma   90.00
#
_symmetry.space_group_name_H-M   'P 1'
#
loop_
_entity.id
_entity.type
_entity.pdbx_description
1 polymer ?
#
loop_
_entity_poly.entity_id
_entity_poly.type
_entity_poly.pdbx_seq_one_letter_code
_entity_poly.pdbx_strand_id
1 'polypeptide(L)'
;MTEAKTKNIRDCKGMSREWITNEIWDALIDMVWGTEEWQNKSRKARQNHLTSKEGSIPKHIDSSVPFVVHAKRMEMYNSVLSQKYGKYSSSQLE
;
A
#
# COMPACT_ATOMS: atom_id res chain seq x y z
N MET A 1 1.73 21.13 -8.24
CA MET A 1 1.46 19.79 -8.81
C MET A 1 1.87 19.85 -10.26
N THR A 2 2.75 18.96 -10.73
CA THR A 2 3.08 18.85 -12.14
C THR A 2 1.90 18.23 -12.88
N GLU A 3 1.48 18.85 -13.98
CA GLU A 3 0.42 18.31 -14.82
C GLU A 3 0.93 17.07 -15.58
N ALA A 4 0.06 16.09 -15.80
CA ALA A 4 0.41 14.92 -16.58
C ALA A 4 0.69 15.31 -18.04
N LYS A 5 1.71 14.69 -18.65
CA LYS A 5 2.11 14.96 -20.05
C LYS A 5 1.04 14.58 -21.08
N THR A 6 0.20 13.59 -20.76
CA THR A 6 -0.96 13.21 -21.58
C THR A 6 -2.12 12.78 -20.69
N LYS A 7 -3.35 12.98 -21.20
CA LYS A 7 -4.60 12.50 -20.61
C LYS A 7 -5.09 11.20 -21.26
N ASN A 8 -4.55 10.85 -22.43
CA ASN A 8 -4.91 9.64 -23.16
C ASN A 8 -3.80 8.59 -23.00
N ILE A 9 -4.14 7.46 -22.39
CA ILE A 9 -3.18 6.38 -22.15
C ILE A 9 -2.66 5.73 -23.44
N ARG A 10 -3.39 5.88 -24.56
CA ARG A 10 -2.94 5.39 -25.87
C ARG A 10 -1.75 6.16 -26.42
N ASP A 11 -1.54 7.40 -25.98
CA ASP A 11 -0.37 8.19 -26.37
C ASP A 11 0.92 7.65 -25.73
N CYS A 12 0.79 6.72 -24.77
CA CYS A 12 1.92 6.07 -24.13
C CYS A 12 2.50 4.90 -24.95
N LYS A 13 1.91 4.56 -26.10
CA LYS A 13 2.39 3.47 -26.95
C LYS A 13 3.76 3.78 -27.55
N GLY A 14 4.55 2.74 -27.79
CA GLY A 14 5.91 2.88 -28.33
C GLY A 14 6.90 3.56 -27.39
N MET A 15 6.48 3.94 -26.17
CA MET A 15 7.41 4.39 -25.13
C MET A 15 8.12 3.17 -24.55
N SER A 16 9.37 2.98 -24.95
CA SER A 16 10.18 1.88 -24.43
C SER A 16 10.56 2.11 -22.97
N ARG A 17 10.44 1.06 -22.18
CA ARG A 17 10.95 1.01 -20.80
C ARG A 17 11.98 -0.10 -20.72
N GLU A 18 13.04 0.11 -19.95
CA GLU A 18 14.14 -0.85 -19.83
C GLU A 18 13.72 -2.22 -19.26
N TRP A 19 12.58 -2.27 -18.55
CA TRP A 19 12.11 -3.46 -17.84
C TRP A 19 10.98 -4.23 -18.55
N ILE A 20 10.45 -3.74 -19.68
CA ILE A 20 9.35 -4.37 -20.41
C ILE A 20 9.49 -4.14 -21.91
N THR A 21 9.26 -5.18 -22.71
CA THR A 21 9.32 -5.04 -24.17
C THR A 21 8.17 -4.16 -24.66
N ASN A 22 8.42 -3.44 -25.76
CA ASN A 22 7.42 -2.54 -26.36
C ASN A 22 6.13 -3.30 -26.72
N GLU A 23 6.24 -4.53 -27.18
CA GLU A 23 5.10 -5.39 -27.54
C GLU A 23 4.18 -5.65 -26.35
N ILE A 24 4.75 -6.02 -25.19
CA ILE A 24 3.97 -6.29 -23.98
C ILE A 24 3.41 -4.98 -23.43
N TRP A 25 4.19 -3.90 -23.48
CA TRP A 25 3.73 -2.58 -23.05
C TRP A 25 2.52 -2.09 -23.86
N ASP A 26 2.61 -2.17 -25.18
CA ASP A 26 1.53 -1.75 -26.08
C ASP A 26 0.30 -2.67 -25.94
N ALA A 27 0.50 -3.97 -25.74
CA ALA A 27 -0.58 -4.92 -25.45
C ALA A 27 -1.30 -4.58 -24.14
N LEU A 28 -0.58 -4.20 -23.08
CA LEU A 28 -1.19 -3.76 -21.82
C LEU A 28 -1.99 -2.47 -22.00
N ILE A 29 -1.48 -1.52 -22.80
CA ILE A 29 -2.20 -0.30 -23.13
C ILE A 29 -3.50 -0.63 -23.87
N ASP A 30 -3.48 -1.53 -24.84
CA ASP A 30 -4.67 -1.83 -25.64
C ASP A 30 -5.69 -2.70 -24.92
N MET A 31 -5.22 -3.78 -24.29
CA MET A 31 -6.09 -4.83 -23.79
C MET A 31 -6.53 -4.60 -22.34
N VAL A 32 -5.80 -3.78 -21.59
CA VAL A 32 -6.08 -3.56 -20.16
C VAL A 32 -6.39 -2.09 -19.90
N TRP A 33 -5.41 -1.21 -20.02
CA TRP A 33 -5.53 0.16 -19.52
C TRP A 33 -6.31 1.11 -20.43
N GLY A 34 -6.37 0.78 -21.72
CA GLY A 34 -7.17 1.47 -22.73
C GLY A 34 -8.65 1.08 -22.72
N THR A 35 -9.02 0.03 -21.98
CA THR A 35 -10.41 -0.40 -21.86
C THR A 35 -11.23 0.58 -21.03
N GLU A 36 -12.47 0.80 -21.42
CA GLU A 36 -13.37 1.70 -20.70
C GLU A 36 -13.64 1.21 -19.27
N GLU A 37 -13.77 -0.11 -19.09
CA GLU A 37 -13.97 -0.74 -17.79
C GLU A 37 -12.83 -0.36 -16.81
N TRP A 38 -11.58 -0.54 -17.24
CA TRP A 38 -10.43 -0.22 -16.41
C TRP A 38 -10.34 1.27 -16.12
N GLN A 39 -10.56 2.14 -17.12
CA GLN A 39 -10.51 3.59 -16.94
C GLN A 39 -11.58 4.06 -15.95
N ASN A 40 -12.78 3.50 -16.01
CA ASN A 40 -13.86 3.82 -15.09
C ASN A 40 -13.52 3.38 -13.65
N LYS A 41 -12.93 2.19 -13.47
CA LYS A 41 -12.46 1.72 -12.17
C LYS A 41 -11.35 2.59 -11.61
N SER A 42 -10.37 2.97 -12.45
CA SER A 42 -9.27 3.85 -12.10
C SER A 42 -9.76 5.25 -11.67
N ARG A 43 -10.70 5.83 -12.43
CA ARG A 43 -11.33 7.12 -12.09
C ARG A 43 -12.05 7.08 -10.75
N LYS A 44 -12.83 6.02 -10.49
CA LYS A 44 -13.51 5.80 -9.20
C LYS A 44 -12.51 5.67 -8.05
N ALA A 45 -11.44 4.90 -8.22
CA ALA A 45 -10.40 4.73 -7.22
C ALA A 45 -9.69 6.06 -6.90
N ARG A 46 -9.33 6.83 -7.95
CA ARG A 46 -8.76 8.18 -7.79
C ARG A 46 -9.71 9.10 -7.05
N GLN A 47 -10.99 9.13 -7.42
CA GLN A 47 -11.98 9.95 -6.74
C GLN A 47 -12.11 9.56 -5.27
N ASN A 48 -12.20 8.26 -4.98
CA ASN A 48 -12.26 7.74 -3.60
C ASN A 48 -11.05 8.16 -2.76
N HIS A 49 -9.86 8.23 -3.37
CA HIS A 49 -8.63 8.67 -2.70
C HIS A 49 -8.59 10.19 -2.47
N LEU A 50 -9.18 10.98 -3.39
CA LEU A 50 -9.22 12.44 -3.29
C LEU A 50 -10.37 12.95 -2.41
N THR A 51 -11.43 12.18 -2.25
CA THR A 51 -12.53 12.50 -1.33
C THR A 51 -12.08 12.25 0.11
N SER A 52 -11.83 13.33 0.86
CA SER A 52 -11.78 13.25 2.32
C SER A 52 -13.13 12.73 2.82
N LYS A 53 -13.12 11.53 3.40
CA LYS A 53 -14.28 11.03 4.14
C LYS A 53 -14.12 11.45 5.60
N GLU A 54 -15.15 12.09 6.14
CA GLU A 54 -15.25 12.49 7.55
C GLU A 54 -15.58 11.30 8.45
N GLY A 55 -14.77 10.24 8.31
CA GLY A 55 -14.90 8.98 9.00
C GLY A 55 -13.61 8.20 8.82
N SER A 56 -13.27 7.39 9.82
CA SER A 56 -12.12 6.50 9.77
C SER A 56 -12.24 5.62 8.52
N ILE A 57 -11.58 6.00 7.43
CA ILE A 57 -11.33 5.09 6.32
C ILE A 57 -10.53 3.97 6.99
N PRO A 58 -11.01 2.72 7.01
CA PRO A 58 -10.16 1.60 7.36
C PRO A 58 -9.12 1.58 6.25
N LYS A 59 -8.02 2.30 6.45
CA LYS A 59 -6.79 2.04 5.72
C LYS A 59 -6.58 0.55 5.90
N HIS A 60 -6.34 -0.16 4.80
CA HIS A 60 -6.07 -1.59 4.78
C HIS A 60 -4.90 -1.87 5.74
N ILE A 61 -5.24 -2.10 7.00
CA ILE A 61 -4.39 -2.32 8.16
C ILE A 61 -4.86 -3.68 8.72
N ASP A 62 -5.17 -4.64 7.84
CA ASP A 62 -5.60 -5.98 8.25
C ASP A 62 -4.56 -6.67 9.13
N SER A 63 -3.31 -6.18 9.15
CA SER A 63 -2.21 -6.70 9.96
C SER A 63 -1.45 -5.65 10.78
N SER A 64 -1.71 -4.34 10.62
CA SER A 64 -0.96 -3.32 11.37
C SER A 64 -1.63 -3.06 12.72
N VAL A 65 -0.89 -3.27 13.80
CA VAL A 65 -1.38 -3.00 15.14
C VAL A 65 -1.09 -1.53 15.49
N PRO A 66 -2.07 -0.73 15.96
CA PRO A 66 -1.79 0.61 16.44
C PRO A 66 -0.69 0.59 17.51
N PHE A 67 0.21 1.56 17.52
CA PHE A 67 1.37 1.58 18.43
C PHE A 67 0.98 1.37 19.90
N VAL A 68 -0.12 1.97 20.35
CA VAL A 68 -0.67 1.82 21.71
C VAL A 68 -1.07 0.37 22.01
N VAL A 69 -1.68 -0.32 21.04
CA VAL A 69 -2.09 -1.72 21.20
C VAL A 69 -0.85 -2.64 21.18
N HIS A 70 0.16 -2.32 20.38
CA HIS A 70 1.43 -3.02 20.37
C HIS A 70 2.17 -2.89 21.71
N ALA A 71 2.25 -1.67 22.26
CA ALA A 71 2.87 -1.40 23.56
C ALA A 71 2.20 -2.20 24.69
N LYS A 72 0.85 -2.20 24.74
CA LYS A 72 0.10 -3.02 25.71
C LYS A 72 0.37 -4.51 25.56
N ARG A 73 0.46 -5.02 24.32
CA ARG A 73 0.82 -6.43 24.06
C ARG A 73 2.23 -6.76 24.55
N MET A 74 3.18 -5.85 24.39
CA MET A 74 4.55 -6.02 24.91
C MET A 74 4.59 -6.03 26.44
N GLU A 75 3.86 -5.15 27.11
CA GLU A 75 3.75 -5.15 28.58
C GLU A 75 3.18 -6.48 29.11
N MET A 76 2.09 -6.95 28.50
CA MET A 76 1.49 -8.25 28.86
C MET A 76 2.45 -9.41 28.61
N TYR A 77 3.14 -9.42 27.48
CA TYR A 77 4.13 -10.45 27.15
C TYR A 77 5.28 -10.48 28.16
N ASN A 78 5.83 -9.31 28.52
CA ASN A 78 6.89 -9.17 29.50
C ASN A 78 6.44 -9.60 30.92
N SER A 79 5.19 -9.30 31.29
CA SER A 79 4.59 -9.73 32.55
C SER A 79 4.48 -11.26 32.61
N VAL A 80 3.98 -11.90 31.55
CA VAL A 80 3.85 -13.36 31.46
C VAL A 80 5.22 -14.03 31.48
N LEU A 81 6.21 -13.49 30.77
CA LEU A 81 7.58 -14.00 30.79
C LEU A 81 8.19 -13.92 32.20
N SER A 82 8.04 -12.77 32.87
CA SER A 82 8.53 -12.56 34.23
C SER A 82 7.87 -13.51 35.24
N GLN A 83 6.57 -13.79 35.07
CA GLN A 83 5.85 -14.75 35.91
C GLN A 83 6.30 -16.19 35.67
N LYS A 84 6.55 -16.56 34.41
CA LYS A 84 6.89 -17.94 34.02
C LYS A 84 8.35 -18.31 34.28
N TYR A 85 9.27 -17.36 34.12
CA TYR A 85 10.72 -17.61 34.18
C TYR A 85 11.43 -16.83 35.30
N GLY A 86 10.71 -16.04 36.11
CA GLY A 86 11.30 -15.10 37.05
C GLY A 86 11.95 -13.91 36.35
N LYS A 87 12.41 -12.91 37.12
CA LYS A 87 13.17 -11.77 36.57
C LYS A 87 14.40 -12.30 35.84
N TYR A 88 14.39 -12.30 34.51
CA TYR A 88 15.64 -12.38 33.75
C TYR A 88 16.44 -11.12 34.10
N SER A 89 17.48 -11.30 34.90
CA SER A 89 18.56 -10.32 35.00
C SER A 89 19.10 -10.16 33.59
N SER A 90 18.78 -9.03 32.96
CA SER A 90 19.41 -8.60 31.70
C SER A 90 20.84 -8.18 32.00
N SER A 91 21.65 -9.13 32.47
CA SER A 91 23.10 -9.06 32.44
C SER A 91 23.50 -9.92 31.25
N GLN A 92 23.62 -9.28 30.09
CA GLN A 92 24.43 -9.62 28.91
C GLN A 92 23.70 -9.25 27.62
N LEU A 93 23.80 -7.96 27.26
CA LEU A 93 23.95 -7.48 25.89
C LEU A 93 24.87 -6.26 25.99
N GLU A 94 26.18 -6.54 26.11
CA GLU A 94 27.26 -5.66 25.65
C GLU A 94 27.67 -6.12 24.26
#